data_AF-A0A2A4YWH1-F1
#
_entry.id   AF-A0A2A4YWH1-F1
#
_cell.length_a   1.000
_cell.length_b   1.000
_cell.length_c   1.000
_cell.angle_alpha   90.00
_cell.angle_beta   90.00
_cell.angle_gamma   90.00
#
_symmetry.space_group_name_H-M   'P 1'
#
loop_
_entity.id
_entity.type
_entity.pdbx_description
1 polymer ?
#
loop_
_entity_poly.entity_id
_entity_poly.type
_entity_poly.pdbx_seq_one_letter_code
_entity_poly.pdbx_strand_id
1 'polypeptide(L)'
;MNFRLLALLLFVSTTAFSQLHTYKWTNGKKKAEGVVKEGVEQGKWTFWSKEGLIQQEVNYKDGLFEGKYTNYNDAGKKREEGFFVRSKKEGVCTIWADNGVVEMIGYNKNGYQDSLWTFFYPSGNKKEEGHFKRDNRIGEWKTWYDVNKIKSIREFKGDVVLMKSYFTEQGEEKVKDGSGEFIAYFTLDKIRIKGTYKNGRREGLWLTYDKNQNLVSSENYENGIMNGDCIYYWNDSNQPKLTGSVLNGKKNKMWTYFYPDGKKLKEVNFSNGLENGPMKEWFEDEKISVEGAFLKGEKNGHWIFWLQNGNKDFEGDFNNGLRDGLWEFYSENNGKKSYAGFYKDDKRNGEWTFWYPNQQEWKKGNYLNDTKDGLWSYWNEAKQLIMQGNFKNGKEDGEWKSWYDDGSKKDIGNFTKGIMDGSWEGWFVNGQQDYKGEYQGGMKSGVWEHWYLNGQQELMDAYVIIAKPDTSYLKDSQNKYSQFIKEVFVSVKEGPHYSWYENGQPKDEGSYKDNVQDDKWIYYYDSGNKMYEQTFVKGKQEGKVTSWYAIGTLQSEKNFKNNKPEGKWTFYAKQAGKVVDEMHFKNGVKVMK
;
A
#
# COMPACT_ATOMS: atom_id res chain seq x y z
N MET A 1 47.29 34.75 72.88
CA MET A 1 48.65 35.02 72.34
C MET A 1 49.09 33.78 71.57
N ASN A 2 49.26 33.93 70.26
CA ASN A 2 50.02 33.10 69.32
C ASN A 2 49.83 31.56 69.24
N PHE A 3 49.26 31.18 68.09
CA PHE A 3 49.69 30.14 67.14
C PHE A 3 49.56 28.63 67.46
N ARG A 4 48.75 28.01 66.58
CA ARG A 4 48.85 26.67 65.95
C ARG A 4 48.29 25.46 66.69
N LEU A 5 47.01 25.19 66.40
CA LEU A 5 46.46 23.85 66.26
C LEU A 5 47.31 23.03 65.27
N LEU A 6 47.93 21.96 65.76
CA LEU A 6 48.50 20.90 64.93
C LEU A 6 47.44 19.79 64.82
N ALA A 7 46.67 19.79 63.75
CA ALA A 7 45.77 18.69 63.41
C ALA A 7 46.60 17.59 62.72
N LEU A 8 46.73 16.45 63.39
CA LEU A 8 47.39 15.25 62.92
C LEU A 8 46.52 14.59 61.83
N LEU A 9 46.77 14.93 60.56
CA LEU A 9 46.20 14.24 59.40
C LEU A 9 47.05 13.00 59.10
N LEU A 10 46.52 11.83 59.46
CA LEU A 10 46.98 10.52 59.01
C LEU A 10 46.84 10.42 57.48
N PHE A 11 47.91 10.71 56.75
CA PHE A 11 48.06 10.22 55.39
C PHE A 11 48.45 8.74 55.46
N VAL A 12 47.45 7.87 55.29
CA VAL A 12 47.68 6.46 54.96
C VAL A 12 48.40 6.45 53.61
N SER A 13 49.67 6.06 53.61
CA SER A 13 50.39 5.77 52.39
C SER A 13 49.70 4.58 51.71
N THR A 14 48.96 4.82 50.63
CA THR A 14 48.49 3.76 49.75
C THR A 14 49.70 3.18 49.04
N THR A 15 50.27 2.12 49.60
CA THR A 15 51.12 1.20 48.84
C THR A 15 50.31 0.70 47.67
N ALA A 16 50.68 1.09 46.45
CA ALA A 16 50.01 0.68 45.23
C ALA A 16 50.11 -0.84 45.06
N PHE A 17 49.07 -1.59 45.39
CA PHE A 17 49.02 -3.03 45.18
C PHE A 17 48.77 -3.30 43.68
N SER A 18 49.82 -3.72 42.97
CA SER A 18 49.66 -4.43 41.70
C SER A 18 49.31 -5.88 41.99
N GLN A 19 48.18 -6.37 41.49
CA GLN A 19 47.75 -7.75 41.71
C GLN A 19 47.51 -8.46 40.38
N LEU A 20 48.06 -9.67 40.26
CA LEU A 20 47.74 -10.58 39.16
C LEU A 20 46.28 -11.02 39.29
N HIS A 21 45.49 -10.75 38.27
CA HIS A 21 44.09 -11.15 38.18
C HIS A 21 43.94 -12.27 37.16
N THR A 22 43.21 -13.32 37.53
CA THR A 22 42.86 -14.44 36.64
C THR A 22 41.35 -14.57 36.58
N TYR A 23 40.79 -14.30 35.41
CA TYR A 23 39.38 -14.55 35.09
C TYR A 23 39.24 -15.95 34.53
N LYS A 24 38.19 -16.66 34.92
CA LYS A 24 37.89 -18.02 34.45
C LYS A 24 36.56 -18.08 33.72
N TRP A 25 36.46 -19.00 32.76
CA TRP A 25 35.19 -19.41 32.17
C TRP A 25 34.38 -20.24 33.18
N THR A 26 33.08 -20.43 32.92
CA THR A 26 32.20 -21.26 33.76
C THR A 26 32.67 -22.72 33.86
N ASN A 27 33.45 -23.20 32.89
CA ASN A 27 34.07 -24.53 32.91
C ASN A 27 35.39 -24.59 33.70
N GLY A 28 35.78 -23.51 34.39
CA GLY A 28 36.98 -23.43 35.24
C GLY A 28 38.29 -23.15 34.51
N LYS A 29 38.33 -23.18 33.16
CA LYS A 29 39.53 -22.81 32.37
C LYS A 29 39.78 -21.30 32.42
N LYS A 30 41.04 -20.87 32.26
CA LYS A 30 41.39 -19.44 32.19
C LYS A 30 40.66 -18.78 31.02
N LYS A 31 40.17 -17.55 31.24
CA LYS A 31 39.54 -16.67 30.26
C LYS A 31 40.43 -15.48 29.94
N ALA A 32 40.98 -14.84 30.97
CA ALA A 32 41.90 -13.74 30.85
C ALA A 32 42.83 -13.70 32.07
N GLU A 33 44.05 -13.21 31.91
CA GLU A 33 45.01 -13.06 33.00
C GLU A 33 45.95 -11.91 32.70
N GLY A 34 46.20 -11.08 33.72
CA GLY A 34 47.11 -9.94 33.63
C GLY A 34 47.16 -9.18 34.94
N VAL A 35 47.96 -8.11 34.97
CA VAL A 35 48.11 -7.29 36.17
C VAL A 35 47.08 -6.17 36.17
N VAL A 36 46.41 -5.97 37.30
CA VAL A 36 45.57 -4.80 37.58
C VAL A 36 46.26 -3.99 38.67
N LYS A 37 46.40 -2.68 38.44
CA LYS A 37 46.91 -1.72 39.43
C LYS A 37 45.87 -0.61 39.56
N GLU A 38 45.40 -0.34 40.78
CA GLU A 38 44.40 0.73 41.04
C GLU A 38 43.11 0.58 40.21
N GLY A 39 42.70 -0.66 39.95
CA GLY A 39 41.48 -0.97 39.19
C GLY A 39 41.61 -0.87 37.68
N VAL A 40 42.80 -0.56 37.14
CA VAL A 40 43.06 -0.50 35.69
C VAL A 40 44.08 -1.54 35.23
N GLU A 41 43.90 -2.06 34.02
CA GLU A 41 44.78 -3.04 33.39
C GLU A 41 46.17 -2.46 33.10
N GLN A 42 47.20 -3.23 33.42
CA GLN A 42 48.61 -2.90 33.22
C GLN A 42 49.40 -4.10 32.70
N GLY A 43 50.43 -3.83 31.89
CA GLY A 43 51.36 -4.84 31.40
C GLY A 43 50.73 -5.86 30.47
N LYS A 44 51.36 -7.03 30.33
CA LYS A 44 50.90 -8.09 29.43
C LYS A 44 49.63 -8.75 29.97
N TRP A 45 48.64 -8.83 29.10
CA TRP A 45 47.41 -9.60 29.28
C TRP A 45 47.33 -10.71 28.23
N THR A 46 46.86 -11.87 28.69
CA THR A 46 46.60 -13.02 27.82
C THR A 46 45.13 -13.41 27.94
N PHE A 47 44.51 -13.74 26.81
CA PHE A 47 43.11 -14.13 26.70
C PHE A 47 43.02 -15.51 26.07
N TRP A 48 42.12 -16.36 26.58
CA TRP A 48 41.96 -17.75 26.17
C TRP A 48 40.51 -18.05 25.76
N SER A 49 40.35 -18.96 24.80
CA SER A 49 39.05 -19.54 24.43
C SER A 49 38.48 -20.42 25.54
N LYS A 50 37.23 -20.85 25.42
CA LYS A 50 36.59 -21.79 26.37
C LYS A 50 37.30 -23.14 26.39
N GLU A 51 37.98 -23.51 25.30
CA GLU A 51 38.74 -24.74 25.13
C GLU A 51 40.13 -24.64 25.74
N GLY A 52 40.59 -23.43 26.10
CA GLY A 52 41.88 -23.16 26.73
C GLY A 52 43.00 -22.80 25.76
N LEU A 53 42.69 -22.50 24.50
CA LEU A 53 43.65 -22.02 23.50
C LEU A 53 43.83 -20.51 23.65
N ILE A 54 45.06 -20.01 23.54
CA ILE A 54 45.33 -18.56 23.55
C ILE A 54 44.68 -17.94 22.31
N GLN A 55 43.93 -16.87 22.50
CA GLN A 55 43.25 -16.10 21.46
C GLN A 55 43.92 -14.75 21.23
N GLN A 56 44.43 -14.13 22.30
CA GLN A 56 45.10 -12.84 22.22
C GLN A 56 46.13 -12.68 23.34
N GLU A 57 47.25 -12.06 23.01
CA GLU A 57 48.19 -11.48 23.95
C GLU A 57 48.34 -9.99 23.62
N VAL A 58 48.19 -9.11 24.59
CA VAL A 58 48.25 -7.65 24.37
C VAL A 58 48.79 -6.96 25.61
N ASN A 59 49.53 -5.87 25.41
CA ASN A 59 50.02 -5.06 26.51
C ASN A 59 49.06 -3.90 26.80
N TYR A 60 48.84 -3.62 28.08
CA TYR A 60 48.06 -2.49 28.58
C TYR A 60 48.97 -1.48 29.29
N LYS A 61 48.62 -0.20 29.16
CA LYS A 61 49.11 0.89 30.00
C LYS A 61 47.94 1.80 30.34
N ASP A 62 47.63 1.91 31.62
CA ASP A 62 46.53 2.73 32.15
C ASP A 62 45.17 2.40 31.49
N GLY A 63 44.87 1.10 31.33
CA GLY A 63 43.62 0.61 30.74
C GLY A 63 43.52 0.71 29.21
N LEU A 64 44.54 1.25 28.53
CA LEU A 64 44.59 1.33 27.06
C LEU A 64 45.57 0.29 26.50
N PHE A 65 45.31 -0.22 25.30
CA PHE A 65 46.29 -1.06 24.61
C PHE A 65 47.53 -0.23 24.26
N GLU A 66 48.69 -0.69 24.69
CA GLU A 66 49.96 0.01 24.56
C GLU A 66 51.10 -1.01 24.39
N GLY A 67 51.79 -0.98 23.26
CA GLY A 67 52.87 -1.90 22.93
C GLY A 67 52.41 -3.09 22.10
N LYS A 68 53.20 -4.18 22.15
CA LYS A 68 53.03 -5.35 21.27
C LYS A 68 51.73 -6.10 21.57
N TYR A 69 51.05 -6.55 20.52
CA TYR A 69 49.97 -7.54 20.61
C TYR A 69 50.16 -8.68 19.61
N THR A 70 49.52 -9.82 19.89
CA THR A 70 49.49 -11.01 19.04
C THR A 70 48.11 -11.64 19.15
N ASN A 71 47.41 -11.78 18.04
CA ASN A 71 46.15 -12.50 17.92
C ASN A 71 46.41 -13.88 17.30
N TYR A 72 45.66 -14.87 17.76
CA TYR A 72 45.75 -16.26 17.32
C TYR A 72 44.42 -16.70 16.70
N ASN A 73 44.44 -17.67 15.78
CA ASN A 73 43.23 -18.28 15.24
C ASN A 73 42.69 -19.38 16.16
N ASP A 74 41.56 -19.98 15.80
CA ASP A 74 40.90 -21.03 16.59
C ASP A 74 41.73 -22.30 16.76
N ALA A 75 42.75 -22.50 15.92
CA ALA A 75 43.71 -23.60 16.04
C ALA A 75 44.93 -23.24 16.91
N GLY A 76 44.98 -22.04 17.49
CA GLY A 76 46.08 -21.54 18.32
C GLY A 76 47.33 -21.11 17.54
N LYS A 77 47.23 -20.93 16.22
CA LYS A 77 48.33 -20.40 15.38
C LYS A 77 48.23 -18.88 15.32
N LYS A 78 49.38 -18.19 15.19
CA LYS A 78 49.40 -16.73 15.02
C LYS A 78 48.60 -16.32 13.78
N ARG A 79 47.72 -15.34 13.93
CA ARG A 79 46.89 -14.76 12.86
C ARG A 79 47.28 -13.32 12.58
N GLU A 80 47.62 -12.55 13.61
CA GLU A 80 48.00 -11.14 13.49
C GLU A 80 48.97 -10.75 14.61
N GLU A 81 49.94 -9.88 14.32
CA GLU A 81 50.86 -9.33 15.31
C GLU A 81 51.18 -7.88 14.94
N GLY A 82 51.23 -7.00 15.92
CA GLY A 82 51.59 -5.60 15.70
C GLY A 82 51.75 -4.84 17.01
N PHE A 83 51.62 -3.52 16.95
CA PHE A 83 51.68 -2.64 18.12
C PHE A 83 50.47 -1.73 18.22
N PHE A 84 50.11 -1.39 19.45
CA PHE A 84 49.17 -0.33 19.77
C PHE A 84 49.91 0.84 20.43
N VAL A 85 49.47 2.07 20.13
CA VAL A 85 49.78 3.27 20.91
C VAL A 85 48.45 3.91 21.26
N ARG A 86 48.12 4.00 22.56
CA ARG A 86 46.84 4.51 23.07
C ARG A 86 45.63 3.90 22.36
N SER A 87 45.60 2.57 22.27
CA SER A 87 44.55 1.77 21.63
C SER A 87 44.39 1.94 20.11
N LYS A 88 45.32 2.62 19.43
CA LYS A 88 45.37 2.71 17.97
C LYS A 88 46.50 1.86 17.41
N LYS A 89 46.25 1.09 16.35
CA LYS A 89 47.31 0.33 15.67
C LYS A 89 48.39 1.29 15.17
N GLU A 90 49.63 1.04 15.54
CA GLU A 90 50.79 1.87 15.21
C GLU A 90 51.96 0.95 14.87
N GLY A 91 52.80 1.30 13.91
CA GLY A 91 53.97 0.49 13.56
C GLY A 91 53.66 -0.70 12.64
N VAL A 92 54.63 -1.59 12.52
CA VAL A 92 54.55 -2.77 11.65
C VAL A 92 53.48 -3.73 12.17
N CYS A 93 52.61 -4.17 11.27
CA CYS A 93 51.63 -5.22 11.49
C CYS A 93 51.84 -6.34 10.47
N THR A 94 51.81 -7.58 10.93
CA THR A 94 51.92 -8.79 10.11
C THR A 94 50.68 -9.65 10.33
N ILE A 95 50.07 -10.12 9.25
CA ILE A 95 48.91 -11.02 9.26
C ILE A 95 49.30 -12.29 8.51
N TRP A 96 48.99 -13.45 9.09
CA TRP A 96 49.30 -14.78 8.54
C TRP A 96 48.03 -15.50 8.13
N ALA A 97 48.06 -16.17 6.98
CA ALA A 97 47.01 -17.09 6.55
C ALA A 97 46.98 -18.36 7.43
N ASP A 98 45.90 -19.14 7.35
CA ASP A 98 45.74 -20.37 8.17
C ASP A 98 46.81 -21.45 7.90
N ASN A 99 47.41 -21.41 6.71
CA ASN A 99 48.54 -22.25 6.33
C ASN A 99 49.88 -21.78 6.94
N GLY A 100 49.91 -20.66 7.66
CA GLY A 100 51.09 -20.10 8.34
C GLY A 100 51.95 -19.19 7.47
N VAL A 101 51.61 -18.99 6.20
CA VAL A 101 52.29 -18.04 5.30
C VAL A 101 51.84 -16.62 5.63
N VAL A 102 52.75 -15.64 5.57
CA VAL A 102 52.39 -14.22 5.71
C VAL A 102 51.42 -13.85 4.59
N GLU A 103 50.22 -13.40 4.93
CA GLU A 103 49.19 -12.98 3.98
C GLU A 103 49.40 -11.52 3.58
N MET A 104 49.72 -10.67 4.56
CA MET A 104 50.05 -9.27 4.36
C MET A 104 50.91 -8.72 5.50
N ILE A 105 51.77 -7.77 5.17
CA ILE A 105 52.59 -7.03 6.11
C ILE A 105 52.60 -5.55 5.71
N GLY A 106 52.53 -4.66 6.69
CA GLY A 106 52.59 -3.24 6.41
C GLY A 106 52.68 -2.40 7.67
N TYR A 107 52.65 -1.08 7.49
CA TYR A 107 52.70 -0.12 8.59
C TYR A 107 51.30 0.44 8.88
N ASN A 108 50.95 0.59 10.15
CA ASN A 108 49.77 1.33 10.57
C ASN A 108 50.18 2.63 11.25
N LYS A 109 49.46 3.70 10.97
CA LYS A 109 49.62 5.00 11.65
C LYS A 109 48.29 5.49 12.18
N ASN A 110 48.21 5.76 13.47
CA ASN A 110 46.99 6.23 14.13
C ASN A 110 45.75 5.35 13.87
N GLY A 111 45.94 4.04 13.71
CA GLY A 111 44.87 3.07 13.46
C GLY A 111 44.49 2.84 12.00
N TYR A 112 45.15 3.51 11.05
CA TYR A 112 44.91 3.37 9.62
C TYR A 112 46.10 2.72 8.92
N GLN A 113 45.86 2.04 7.79
CA GLN A 113 46.93 1.59 6.89
C GLN A 113 47.68 2.79 6.35
N ASP A 114 48.99 2.78 6.46
CA ASP A 114 49.87 3.87 6.05
C ASP A 114 51.20 3.31 5.53
N SER A 115 51.92 4.09 4.73
CA SER A 115 53.22 3.72 4.19
C SER A 115 53.17 2.40 3.41
N LEU A 116 54.27 1.65 3.36
CA LEU A 116 54.39 0.44 2.53
C LEU A 116 53.53 -0.71 3.06
N TRP A 117 52.76 -1.33 2.17
CA TRP A 117 52.05 -2.59 2.40
C TRP A 117 52.41 -3.59 1.30
N THR A 118 52.67 -4.83 1.70
CA THR A 118 52.96 -5.96 0.83
C THR A 118 51.96 -7.08 1.14
N PHE A 119 51.37 -7.63 0.09
CA PHE A 119 50.41 -8.74 0.11
C PHE A 119 51.04 -9.94 -0.60
N PHE A 120 50.71 -11.14 -0.16
CA PHE A 120 51.29 -12.38 -0.67
C PHE A 120 50.23 -13.37 -1.15
N TYR A 121 50.64 -14.29 -2.01
CA TYR A 121 49.87 -15.45 -2.39
C TYR A 121 49.95 -16.55 -1.31
N PRO A 122 49.04 -17.54 -1.29
CA PRO A 122 49.14 -18.69 -0.40
C PRO A 122 50.45 -19.49 -0.53
N SER A 123 51.13 -19.37 -1.67
CA SER A 123 52.47 -19.92 -1.95
C SER A 123 53.61 -19.20 -1.21
N GLY A 124 53.38 -17.98 -0.72
CA GLY A 124 54.39 -17.08 -0.13
C GLY A 124 55.02 -16.10 -1.12
N ASN A 125 54.72 -16.19 -2.42
CA ASN A 125 55.20 -15.20 -3.39
C ASN A 125 54.51 -13.85 -3.21
N LYS A 126 55.19 -12.75 -3.57
CA LYS A 126 54.55 -11.41 -3.57
C LYS A 126 53.37 -11.43 -4.53
N LYS A 127 52.26 -10.82 -4.11
CA LYS A 127 51.04 -10.64 -4.90
C LYS A 127 50.87 -9.19 -5.32
N GLU A 128 51.02 -8.28 -4.36
CA GLU A 128 50.84 -6.86 -4.57
C GLU A 128 51.60 -6.05 -3.53
N GLU A 129 52.07 -4.87 -3.88
CA GLU A 129 52.82 -3.98 -3.00
C GLU A 129 52.62 -2.54 -3.43
N GLY A 130 52.49 -1.64 -2.46
CA GLY A 130 52.42 -0.21 -2.70
C GLY A 130 52.23 0.56 -1.41
N HIS A 131 52.03 1.87 -1.54
CA HIS A 131 51.90 2.74 -0.39
C HIS A 131 50.43 3.07 -0.11
N PHE A 132 50.06 3.02 1.16
CA PHE A 132 48.82 3.60 1.66
C PHE A 132 49.08 4.93 2.34
N LYS A 133 48.05 5.77 2.39
CA LYS A 133 47.97 6.93 3.27
C LYS A 133 46.54 7.00 3.80
N ARG A 134 46.37 6.72 5.09
CA ARG A 134 45.06 6.68 5.75
C ARG A 134 44.06 5.82 4.98
N ASP A 135 44.41 4.54 4.80
CA ASP A 135 43.65 3.51 4.05
C ASP A 135 43.50 3.71 2.54
N ASN A 136 43.95 4.85 2.00
CA ASN A 136 43.88 5.10 0.57
C ASN A 136 45.18 4.70 -0.13
N ARG A 137 45.07 3.95 -1.22
CA ARG A 137 46.21 3.60 -2.07
C ARG A 137 46.76 4.87 -2.74
N ILE A 138 48.07 5.06 -2.66
CA ILE A 138 48.75 6.21 -3.26
C ILE A 138 49.99 5.77 -4.03
N GLY A 139 50.34 6.55 -5.05
CA GLY A 139 51.57 6.36 -5.81
C GLY A 139 51.58 5.07 -6.61
N GLU A 140 52.77 4.51 -6.84
CA GLU A 140 52.92 3.29 -7.61
C GLU A 140 52.60 2.03 -6.79
N TRP A 141 51.86 1.15 -7.44
CA TRP A 141 51.47 -0.15 -6.96
C TRP A 141 51.91 -1.20 -7.97
N LYS A 142 52.70 -2.15 -7.49
CA LYS A 142 53.19 -3.28 -8.29
C LYS A 142 52.38 -4.51 -7.94
N THR A 143 52.03 -5.30 -8.96
CA THR A 143 51.44 -6.62 -8.79
C THR A 143 52.32 -7.66 -9.45
N TRP A 144 52.26 -8.89 -8.96
CA TRP A 144 53.07 -10.00 -9.46
C TRP A 144 52.18 -11.20 -9.82
N TYR A 145 52.69 -12.05 -10.71
CA TYR A 145 52.21 -13.42 -10.85
C TYR A 145 52.70 -14.28 -9.69
N ASP A 146 52.04 -15.41 -9.43
CA ASP A 146 52.44 -16.38 -8.39
C ASP A 146 53.68 -17.21 -8.78
N VAL A 147 54.63 -16.55 -9.45
CA VAL A 147 55.94 -17.06 -9.89
C VAL A 147 57.00 -15.95 -9.78
N ASN A 148 56.76 -14.95 -8.91
CA ASN A 148 57.63 -13.79 -8.65
C ASN A 148 57.99 -12.92 -9.88
N LYS A 149 57.20 -12.99 -10.96
CA LYS A 149 57.31 -12.07 -12.11
C LYS A 149 56.35 -10.90 -11.95
N ILE A 150 56.81 -9.68 -12.20
CA ILE A 150 55.93 -8.49 -12.18
C ILE A 150 54.86 -8.68 -13.25
N LYS A 151 53.61 -8.39 -12.87
CA LYS A 151 52.42 -8.46 -13.71
C LYS A 151 51.96 -7.09 -14.16
N SER A 152 51.93 -6.12 -13.25
CA SER A 152 51.60 -4.75 -13.62
C SER A 152 52.15 -3.73 -12.65
N ILE A 153 52.31 -2.50 -13.15
CA ILE A 153 52.60 -1.30 -12.38
C ILE A 153 51.45 -0.33 -12.63
N ARG A 154 50.80 0.13 -11.57
CA ARG A 154 49.68 1.08 -11.62
C ARG A 154 49.99 2.29 -10.75
N GLU A 155 49.60 3.47 -11.19
CA GLU A 155 49.73 4.71 -10.44
C GLU A 155 48.35 5.14 -9.89
N PHE A 156 48.25 5.26 -8.57
CA PHE A 156 47.05 5.68 -7.85
C PHE A 156 47.16 7.17 -7.48
N LYS A 157 46.27 8.00 -8.03
CA LYS A 157 46.16 9.45 -7.81
C LYS A 157 44.74 9.83 -7.40
N GLY A 158 44.45 9.78 -6.10
CA GLY A 158 43.08 9.89 -5.60
C GLY A 158 42.23 8.75 -6.18
N ASP A 159 41.12 9.10 -6.83
CA ASP A 159 40.22 8.12 -7.46
C ASP A 159 40.68 7.66 -8.85
N VAL A 160 41.73 8.29 -9.40
CA VAL A 160 42.26 7.94 -10.73
C VAL A 160 43.32 6.87 -10.60
N VAL A 161 43.11 5.75 -11.30
CA VAL A 161 44.10 4.66 -11.43
C VAL A 161 44.60 4.63 -12.87
N LEU A 162 45.91 4.80 -13.05
CA LEU A 162 46.56 4.78 -14.35
C LEU A 162 47.41 3.52 -14.50
N MET A 163 47.27 2.81 -15.61
CA MET A 163 48.21 1.75 -15.99
C MET A 163 49.56 2.39 -16.37
N LYS A 164 50.67 1.95 -15.78
CA LYS A 164 52.03 2.34 -16.20
C LYS A 164 52.64 1.25 -17.06
N SER A 165 52.66 0.03 -16.55
CA SER A 165 53.18 -1.13 -17.28
C SER A 165 52.33 -2.36 -17.04
N TYR A 166 52.24 -3.23 -18.04
CA TYR A 166 51.63 -4.56 -17.95
C TYR A 166 52.52 -5.57 -18.65
N PHE A 167 52.81 -6.68 -17.97
CA PHE A 167 53.68 -7.74 -18.45
C PHE A 167 52.91 -9.04 -18.55
N THR A 168 53.19 -9.85 -19.57
CA THR A 168 52.71 -11.23 -19.66
C THR A 168 53.45 -12.12 -18.66
N GLU A 169 52.94 -13.34 -18.43
CA GLU A 169 53.61 -14.32 -17.56
C GLU A 169 54.97 -14.78 -18.12
N GLN A 170 55.15 -14.67 -19.44
CA GLN A 170 56.44 -14.88 -20.12
C GLN A 170 57.42 -13.73 -19.87
N GLY A 171 56.96 -12.56 -19.42
CA GLY A 171 57.77 -11.38 -19.13
C GLY A 171 57.78 -10.33 -20.26
N GLU A 172 56.94 -10.48 -21.27
CA GLU A 172 56.80 -9.49 -22.35
C GLU A 172 56.00 -8.29 -21.86
N GLU A 173 56.56 -7.07 -21.97
CA GLU A 173 55.86 -5.83 -21.63
C GLU A 173 54.90 -5.43 -22.77
N LYS A 174 53.60 -5.61 -22.54
CA LYS A 174 52.53 -5.31 -23.52
C LYS A 174 51.99 -3.89 -23.41
N VAL A 175 52.02 -3.33 -22.20
CA VAL A 175 51.76 -1.89 -21.97
C VAL A 175 53.04 -1.29 -21.42
N LYS A 176 53.55 -0.25 -22.06
CA LYS A 176 54.75 0.49 -21.67
C LYS A 176 54.43 1.98 -21.60
N ASP A 177 54.88 2.63 -20.52
CA ASP A 177 54.63 4.06 -20.27
C ASP A 177 53.13 4.44 -20.40
N GLY A 178 52.27 3.51 -20.00
CA GLY A 178 50.81 3.61 -20.03
C GLY A 178 50.16 3.43 -21.40
N SER A 179 50.90 3.04 -22.43
CA SER A 179 50.35 2.82 -23.77
C SER A 179 50.69 1.43 -24.29
N GLY A 180 49.73 0.79 -24.94
CA GLY A 180 49.91 -0.54 -25.55
C GLY A 180 48.71 -1.45 -25.40
N GLU A 181 48.84 -2.66 -25.95
CA GLU A 181 47.79 -3.67 -25.90
C GLU A 181 47.72 -4.31 -24.52
N PHE A 182 46.52 -4.66 -24.10
CA PHE A 182 46.26 -5.37 -22.86
C PHE A 182 45.43 -6.60 -23.15
N ILE A 183 45.94 -7.77 -22.75
CA ILE A 183 45.22 -9.03 -22.81
C ILE A 183 45.43 -9.74 -21.48
N ALA A 184 44.33 -9.98 -20.75
CA ALA A 184 44.34 -10.79 -19.55
C ALA A 184 43.58 -12.09 -19.80
N TYR A 185 44.04 -13.16 -19.16
CA TYR A 185 43.61 -14.53 -19.42
C TYR A 185 43.04 -15.18 -18.15
N PHE A 186 42.16 -16.18 -18.32
CA PHE A 186 41.78 -17.14 -17.28
C PHE A 186 42.81 -18.27 -17.17
N THR A 187 43.20 -18.83 -18.33
CA THR A 187 44.25 -19.83 -18.54
C THR A 187 45.03 -19.43 -19.79
N LEU A 188 46.20 -20.03 -20.05
CA LEU A 188 47.10 -19.68 -21.17
C LEU A 188 46.39 -19.51 -22.54
N ASP A 189 45.31 -20.24 -22.78
CA ASP A 189 44.52 -20.28 -24.01
C ASP A 189 43.18 -19.53 -23.94
N LYS A 190 42.73 -19.11 -22.74
CA LYS A 190 41.40 -18.50 -22.53
C LYS A 190 41.49 -17.03 -22.15
N ILE A 191 41.22 -16.16 -23.11
CA ILE A 191 41.19 -14.70 -22.91
C ILE A 191 40.02 -14.33 -22.01
N ARG A 192 40.27 -13.54 -20.98
CA ARG A 192 39.23 -12.94 -20.12
C ARG A 192 38.82 -11.55 -20.59
N ILE A 193 39.79 -10.72 -20.95
CA ILE A 193 39.54 -9.34 -21.37
C ILE A 193 40.69 -8.87 -22.25
N LYS A 194 40.38 -8.10 -23.30
CA LYS A 194 41.37 -7.46 -24.15
C LYS A 194 40.96 -6.04 -24.56
N GLY A 195 41.93 -5.18 -24.80
CA GLY A 195 41.75 -3.81 -25.26
C GLY A 195 43.07 -3.06 -25.28
N THR A 196 43.02 -1.73 -25.39
CA THR A 196 44.23 -0.89 -25.48
C THR A 196 44.24 0.14 -24.36
N TYR A 197 45.43 0.39 -23.81
CA TYR A 197 45.70 1.54 -22.96
C TYR A 197 46.40 2.64 -23.76
N LYS A 198 46.08 3.90 -23.43
CA LYS A 198 46.75 5.10 -23.91
C LYS A 198 46.90 6.07 -22.73
N ASN A 199 48.12 6.54 -22.46
CA ASN A 199 48.43 7.41 -21.32
C ASN A 199 47.89 6.89 -19.96
N GLY A 200 47.90 5.57 -19.81
CA GLY A 200 47.45 4.83 -18.62
C GLY A 200 45.95 4.66 -18.49
N ARG A 201 45.16 5.12 -19.46
CA ARG A 201 43.69 5.00 -19.46
C ARG A 201 43.22 4.08 -20.59
N ARG A 202 42.07 3.43 -20.39
CA ARG A 202 41.45 2.59 -21.42
C ARG A 202 41.11 3.44 -22.65
N GLU A 203 41.43 2.95 -23.83
CA GLU A 203 41.18 3.62 -25.11
C GLU A 203 40.65 2.60 -26.13
N GLY A 204 39.68 3.00 -26.92
CA GLY A 204 39.10 2.21 -28.00
C GLY A 204 38.24 1.05 -27.49
N LEU A 205 38.15 0.00 -28.31
CA LEU A 205 37.32 -1.17 -28.06
C LEU A 205 37.92 -2.11 -27.02
N TRP A 206 37.11 -2.45 -26.02
CA TRP A 206 37.37 -3.42 -24.97
C TRP A 206 36.39 -4.58 -25.07
N LEU A 207 36.92 -5.81 -25.12
CA LEU A 207 36.16 -7.04 -25.24
C LEU A 207 36.38 -7.90 -24.00
N THR A 208 35.28 -8.32 -23.35
CA THR A 208 35.31 -9.19 -22.16
C THR A 208 34.68 -10.53 -22.49
N TYR A 209 35.25 -11.62 -22.00
CA TYR A 209 34.79 -12.99 -22.24
C TYR A 209 34.59 -13.74 -20.92
N ASP A 210 33.72 -14.75 -20.94
CA ASP A 210 33.53 -15.69 -19.84
C ASP A 210 34.58 -16.84 -19.87
N LYS A 211 34.49 -17.77 -18.91
CA LYS A 211 35.39 -18.94 -18.83
C LYS A 211 35.22 -19.94 -19.99
N ASN A 212 34.12 -19.83 -20.73
CA ASN A 212 33.76 -20.65 -21.88
C ASN A 212 34.12 -19.96 -23.21
N GLN A 213 34.75 -18.79 -23.17
CA GLN A 213 35.12 -17.96 -24.32
C GLN A 213 33.92 -17.33 -25.06
N ASN A 214 32.75 -17.27 -24.43
CA ASN A 214 31.62 -16.48 -24.93
C ASN A 214 31.90 -15.00 -24.68
N LEU A 215 31.55 -14.14 -25.64
CA LEU A 215 31.69 -12.70 -25.49
C LEU A 215 30.64 -12.19 -24.49
N VAL A 216 31.08 -11.50 -23.45
CA VAL A 216 30.23 -10.96 -22.35
C VAL A 216 29.91 -9.49 -22.59
N SER A 217 30.90 -8.71 -23.03
CA SER A 217 30.71 -7.31 -23.37
C SER A 217 31.68 -6.82 -24.44
N SER A 218 31.22 -5.80 -25.16
CA SER A 218 31.96 -5.00 -26.12
C SER A 218 31.71 -3.53 -25.77
N GLU A 219 32.75 -2.83 -25.32
CA GLU A 219 32.65 -1.47 -24.76
C GLU A 219 33.70 -0.56 -25.40
N ASN A 220 33.32 0.66 -25.80
CA ASN A 220 34.26 1.64 -26.31
C ASN A 220 34.63 2.68 -25.24
N TYR A 221 35.91 3.05 -25.16
CA TYR A 221 36.44 3.99 -24.18
C TYR A 221 37.22 5.12 -24.87
N GLU A 222 37.05 6.34 -24.38
CA GLU A 222 37.87 7.49 -24.73
C GLU A 222 38.48 8.06 -23.45
N ASN A 223 39.81 8.08 -23.37
CA ASN A 223 40.54 8.62 -22.21
C ASN A 223 40.06 8.02 -20.87
N GLY A 224 39.78 6.71 -20.86
CA GLY A 224 39.34 5.95 -19.68
C GLY A 224 37.86 6.06 -19.33
N ILE A 225 37.09 6.86 -20.06
CA ILE A 225 35.66 7.04 -19.86
C ILE A 225 34.93 6.31 -20.99
N MET A 226 33.92 5.51 -20.67
CA MET A 226 33.14 4.80 -21.68
C MET A 226 32.45 5.82 -22.62
N ASN A 227 32.72 5.73 -23.92
CA ASN A 227 32.22 6.65 -24.94
C ASN A 227 32.06 5.92 -26.28
N GLY A 228 30.88 6.04 -26.89
CA GLY A 228 30.49 5.32 -28.11
C GLY A 228 29.59 4.12 -27.84
N ASP A 229 29.52 3.21 -28.81
CA ASP A 229 28.60 2.08 -28.75
C ASP A 229 29.09 0.99 -27.79
N CYS A 230 28.14 0.32 -27.15
CA CYS A 230 28.40 -0.81 -26.26
C CYS A 230 27.34 -1.91 -26.44
N ILE A 231 27.78 -3.15 -26.27
CA ILE A 231 26.94 -4.35 -26.35
C ILE A 231 27.27 -5.24 -25.16
N TYR A 232 26.24 -5.77 -24.52
CA TYR A 232 26.35 -6.77 -23.46
C TYR A 232 25.55 -8.00 -23.89
N TYR A 233 26.06 -9.19 -23.59
CA TYR A 233 25.49 -10.46 -24.02
C TYR A 233 24.92 -11.25 -22.84
N TRP A 234 24.09 -12.26 -23.14
CA TRP A 234 23.66 -13.23 -22.14
C TRP A 234 24.79 -14.24 -21.84
N ASN A 235 24.87 -14.75 -20.62
CA ASN A 235 25.95 -15.65 -20.22
C ASN A 235 25.97 -16.99 -21.00
N ASP A 236 24.80 -17.43 -21.48
CA ASP A 236 24.62 -18.74 -22.13
C ASP A 236 24.28 -18.61 -23.64
N SER A 237 24.36 -17.40 -24.22
CA SER A 237 24.10 -17.20 -25.64
C SER A 237 24.92 -16.05 -26.23
N ASN A 238 25.23 -16.15 -27.52
CA ASN A 238 25.83 -15.03 -28.27
C ASN A 238 24.81 -13.94 -28.64
N GLN A 239 23.59 -13.99 -28.08
CA GLN A 239 22.58 -12.98 -28.34
C GLN A 239 22.85 -11.76 -27.46
N PRO A 240 22.77 -10.54 -28.02
CA PRO A 240 22.83 -9.32 -27.23
C PRO A 240 21.74 -9.36 -26.16
N LYS A 241 22.10 -9.07 -24.92
CA LYS A 241 21.17 -8.76 -23.84
C LYS A 241 20.69 -7.32 -23.96
N LEU A 242 21.62 -6.42 -24.29
CA LEU A 242 21.33 -5.03 -24.58
C LEU A 242 22.44 -4.40 -25.43
N THR A 243 22.07 -3.35 -26.15
CA THR A 243 22.98 -2.51 -26.95
C THR A 243 22.55 -1.05 -26.85
N GLY A 244 23.51 -0.15 -26.98
CA GLY A 244 23.24 1.29 -27.02
C GLY A 244 24.53 2.12 -27.02
N SER A 245 24.38 3.44 -27.08
CA SER A 245 25.52 4.35 -27.03
C SER A 245 25.68 4.99 -25.65
N VAL A 246 26.91 5.31 -25.31
CA VAL A 246 27.30 6.02 -24.09
C VAL A 246 28.01 7.29 -24.50
N LEU A 247 27.75 8.40 -23.80
CA LEU A 247 28.50 9.64 -23.92
C LEU A 247 28.98 10.06 -22.53
N ASN A 248 30.30 10.22 -22.35
CA ASN A 248 30.92 10.57 -21.07
C ASN A 248 30.48 9.66 -19.91
N GLY A 249 30.44 8.34 -20.15
CA GLY A 249 30.06 7.34 -19.15
C GLY A 249 28.55 7.22 -18.87
N LYS A 250 27.71 8.01 -19.55
CA LYS A 250 26.24 7.99 -19.35
C LYS A 250 25.51 7.51 -20.60
N LYS A 251 24.40 6.78 -20.41
CA LYS A 251 23.54 6.34 -21.52
C LYS A 251 23.11 7.52 -22.38
N ASN A 252 23.19 7.35 -23.69
CA ASN A 252 22.84 8.36 -24.67
C ASN A 252 22.23 7.71 -25.92
N LYS A 253 21.36 8.44 -26.63
CA LYS A 253 20.61 7.92 -27.79
C LYS A 253 19.76 6.68 -27.42
N MET A 254 19.37 5.91 -28.42
CA MET A 254 18.56 4.71 -28.26
C MET A 254 19.33 3.57 -27.62
N TRP A 255 18.69 2.90 -26.66
CA TRP A 255 19.12 1.66 -26.06
C TRP A 255 18.09 0.59 -26.35
N THR A 256 18.54 -0.54 -26.87
CA THR A 256 17.71 -1.71 -27.19
C THR A 256 18.07 -2.84 -26.24
N TYR A 257 17.05 -3.48 -25.67
CA TYR A 257 17.14 -4.63 -24.79
C TYR A 257 16.43 -5.79 -25.46
N PHE A 258 16.92 -7.00 -25.22
CA PHE A 258 16.43 -8.20 -25.88
C PHE A 258 16.12 -9.31 -24.88
N TYR A 259 15.16 -10.15 -25.25
CA TYR A 259 14.92 -11.43 -24.59
C TYR A 259 16.10 -12.41 -24.83
N PRO A 260 16.21 -13.49 -24.04
CA PRO A 260 17.26 -14.50 -24.24
C PRO A 260 17.24 -15.17 -25.62
N ASP A 261 16.07 -15.23 -26.28
CA ASP A 261 15.90 -15.76 -27.63
C ASP A 261 16.29 -14.77 -28.74
N GLY A 262 16.67 -13.53 -28.39
CA GLY A 262 17.12 -12.48 -29.30
C GLY A 262 16.02 -11.55 -29.79
N LYS A 263 14.75 -11.78 -29.45
CA LYS A 263 13.66 -10.84 -29.79
C LYS A 263 13.79 -9.54 -28.99
N LYS A 264 13.26 -8.45 -29.55
CA LYS A 264 13.24 -7.15 -28.84
C LYS A 264 12.34 -7.24 -27.62
N LEU A 265 12.85 -6.75 -26.50
CA LEU A 265 12.10 -6.55 -25.26
C LEU A 265 11.73 -5.08 -25.08
N LYS A 266 12.67 -4.18 -25.33
CA LYS A 266 12.52 -2.76 -25.02
C LYS A 266 13.45 -1.87 -25.84
N GLU A 267 12.97 -0.70 -26.25
CA GLU A 267 13.74 0.37 -26.88
C GLU A 267 13.43 1.67 -26.18
N VAL A 268 14.45 2.38 -25.72
CA VAL A 268 14.30 3.65 -24.99
C VAL A 268 15.39 4.63 -25.38
N ASN A 269 15.01 5.88 -25.62
CA ASN A 269 15.99 6.95 -25.84
C ASN A 269 16.47 7.54 -24.52
N PHE A 270 17.78 7.80 -24.45
CA PHE A 270 18.43 8.47 -23.34
C PHE A 270 19.12 9.77 -23.80
N SER A 271 19.15 10.75 -22.90
CA SER A 271 19.99 11.95 -23.01
C SER A 271 20.65 12.20 -21.66
N ASN A 272 21.99 12.26 -21.64
CA ASN A 272 22.78 12.48 -20.42
C ASN A 272 22.42 11.52 -19.27
N GLY A 273 22.14 10.26 -19.58
CA GLY A 273 21.80 9.21 -18.61
C GLY A 273 20.34 9.16 -18.17
N LEU A 274 19.49 10.09 -18.60
CA LEU A 274 18.05 10.11 -18.30
C LEU A 274 17.24 9.71 -19.53
N GLU A 275 16.12 9.02 -19.33
CA GLU A 275 15.20 8.66 -20.40
C GLU A 275 14.62 9.94 -21.02
N ASN A 276 14.73 10.08 -22.34
CA ASN A 276 14.35 11.29 -23.05
C ASN A 276 14.09 11.00 -24.52
N GLY A 277 12.83 11.05 -24.93
CA GLY A 277 12.36 10.70 -26.26
C GLY A 277 11.49 9.44 -26.27
N PRO A 278 11.25 8.85 -27.45
CA PRO A 278 10.31 7.74 -27.60
C PRO A 278 10.83 6.45 -26.96
N MET A 279 9.86 5.62 -26.57
CA MET A 279 10.00 4.38 -25.83
C MET A 279 9.02 3.34 -26.37
N LYS A 280 9.45 2.09 -26.53
CA LYS A 280 8.60 0.94 -26.89
C LYS A 280 9.00 -0.31 -26.09
N GLU A 281 8.01 -1.12 -25.70
CA GLU A 281 8.20 -2.47 -25.16
C GLU A 281 7.42 -3.47 -26.00
N TRP A 282 7.92 -4.71 -26.03
CA TRP A 282 7.29 -5.81 -26.76
C TRP A 282 7.09 -7.01 -25.84
N PHE A 283 6.01 -7.74 -26.09
CA PHE A 283 5.79 -9.09 -25.57
C PHE A 283 6.74 -10.09 -26.25
N GLU A 284 6.86 -11.31 -25.69
CA GLU A 284 7.68 -12.39 -26.26
C GLU A 284 7.21 -12.88 -27.65
N ASP A 285 5.96 -12.56 -28.04
CA ASP A 285 5.40 -12.81 -29.36
C ASP A 285 5.60 -11.65 -30.34
N GLU A 286 6.48 -10.70 -30.00
CA GLU A 286 6.88 -9.54 -30.83
C GLU A 286 5.79 -8.49 -31.06
N LYS A 287 4.62 -8.62 -30.41
CA LYS A 287 3.63 -7.54 -30.37
C LYS A 287 4.05 -6.45 -29.39
N ILE A 288 3.74 -5.19 -29.71
CA ILE A 288 4.01 -4.06 -28.81
C ILE A 288 3.12 -4.19 -27.57
N SER A 289 3.72 -4.09 -26.39
CA SER A 289 3.03 -4.06 -25.10
C SER A 289 2.83 -2.64 -24.57
N VAL A 290 3.78 -1.74 -24.87
CA VAL A 290 3.76 -0.34 -24.43
C VAL A 290 4.42 0.56 -25.46
N GLU A 291 3.84 1.73 -25.69
CA GLU A 291 4.52 2.82 -26.41
C GLU A 291 4.23 4.17 -25.77
N GLY A 292 5.21 5.06 -25.82
CA GLY A 292 5.10 6.42 -25.30
C GLY A 292 6.42 7.17 -25.40
N ALA A 293 6.55 8.24 -24.63
CA ALA A 293 7.77 9.02 -24.58
C ALA A 293 8.10 9.48 -23.15
N PHE A 294 9.40 9.65 -22.90
CA PHE A 294 9.93 10.25 -21.68
C PHE A 294 10.43 11.67 -21.95
N LEU A 295 10.31 12.53 -20.96
CA LEU A 295 10.98 13.82 -20.90
C LEU A 295 11.73 13.92 -19.58
N LYS A 296 13.08 13.97 -19.65
CA LYS A 296 13.97 14.06 -18.47
C LYS A 296 13.69 13.00 -17.38
N GLY A 297 13.40 11.77 -17.79
CA GLY A 297 13.14 10.64 -16.89
C GLY A 297 11.67 10.43 -16.49
N GLU A 298 10.78 11.35 -16.85
CA GLU A 298 9.36 11.25 -16.52
C GLU A 298 8.52 10.91 -17.76
N LYS A 299 7.46 10.11 -17.58
CA LYS A 299 6.50 9.83 -18.67
C LYS A 299 5.86 11.13 -19.12
N ASN A 300 5.85 11.38 -20.43
CA ASN A 300 5.34 12.63 -20.98
C ASN A 300 4.72 12.44 -22.37
N GLY A 301 3.59 13.10 -22.61
CA GLY A 301 2.81 12.97 -23.84
C GLY A 301 1.95 11.72 -23.84
N HIS A 302 1.59 11.25 -25.04
CA HIS A 302 0.66 10.15 -25.21
C HIS A 302 1.29 8.78 -24.96
N TRP A 303 0.59 7.94 -24.20
CA TRP A 303 1.00 6.57 -23.89
C TRP A 303 -0.12 5.59 -24.20
N ILE A 304 0.26 4.46 -24.79
CA ILE A 304 -0.66 3.37 -25.14
C ILE A 304 -0.12 2.07 -24.55
N PHE A 305 -1.01 1.30 -23.94
CA PHE A 305 -0.74 0.02 -23.32
C PHE A 305 -1.62 -1.04 -23.99
N TRP A 306 -1.05 -2.20 -24.30
CA TRP A 306 -1.74 -3.33 -24.90
C TRP A 306 -1.68 -4.55 -23.98
N LEU A 307 -2.63 -5.44 -24.18
CA LEU A 307 -2.69 -6.77 -23.59
C LEU A 307 -2.06 -7.80 -24.54
N GLN A 308 -1.66 -8.96 -24.02
CA GLN A 308 -1.07 -10.06 -24.80
C GLN A 308 -1.96 -10.54 -25.97
N ASN A 309 -3.29 -10.39 -25.82
CA ASN A 309 -4.25 -10.74 -26.87
C ASN A 309 -4.30 -9.73 -28.04
N GLY A 310 -3.56 -8.61 -27.95
CA GLY A 310 -3.49 -7.56 -28.95
C GLY A 310 -4.52 -6.43 -28.78
N ASN A 311 -5.46 -6.56 -27.85
CA ASN A 311 -6.37 -5.47 -27.51
C ASN A 311 -5.60 -4.39 -26.75
N LYS A 312 -5.99 -3.12 -26.93
CA LYS A 312 -5.55 -2.06 -26.02
C LYS A 312 -6.06 -2.38 -24.62
N ASP A 313 -5.26 -2.07 -23.60
CA ASP A 313 -5.68 -2.04 -22.21
C ASP A 313 -6.23 -0.65 -21.89
N PHE A 314 -5.36 0.36 -22.03
CA PHE A 314 -5.71 1.76 -21.89
C PHE A 314 -4.72 2.69 -22.60
N GLU A 315 -5.15 3.92 -22.85
CA GLU A 315 -4.30 4.98 -23.39
C GLU A 315 -4.69 6.35 -22.83
N GLY A 316 -3.75 7.28 -22.87
CA GLY A 316 -3.95 8.65 -22.41
C GLY A 316 -2.65 9.41 -22.31
N ASP A 317 -2.74 10.68 -21.88
CA ASP A 317 -1.57 11.55 -21.78
C ASP A 317 -1.00 11.56 -20.35
N PHE A 318 0.33 11.58 -20.28
CA PHE A 318 1.08 11.90 -19.07
C PHE A 318 1.69 13.29 -19.18
N ASN A 319 1.70 14.01 -18.07
CA ASN A 319 2.43 15.28 -17.90
C ASN A 319 3.31 15.16 -16.66
N ASN A 320 4.64 15.18 -16.85
CA ASN A 320 5.63 14.98 -15.79
C ASN A 320 5.34 13.75 -14.90
N GLY A 321 5.06 12.61 -15.52
CA GLY A 321 4.85 11.35 -14.82
C GLY A 321 3.43 11.12 -14.28
N LEU A 322 2.58 12.14 -14.26
CA LEU A 322 1.19 12.05 -13.77
C LEU A 322 0.19 12.00 -14.92
N ARG A 323 -0.90 11.24 -14.78
CA ARG A 323 -1.97 11.20 -15.78
C ARG A 323 -2.68 12.56 -15.84
N ASP A 324 -2.82 13.09 -17.06
CA ASP A 324 -3.43 14.39 -17.33
C ASP A 324 -4.22 14.30 -18.63
N GLY A 325 -5.39 14.93 -18.71
CA GLY A 325 -6.22 14.91 -19.91
C GLY A 325 -7.08 13.65 -20.05
N LEU A 326 -7.47 13.32 -21.28
CA LEU A 326 -8.40 12.22 -21.59
C LEU A 326 -7.69 10.86 -21.48
N TRP A 327 -8.34 9.94 -20.78
CA TRP A 327 -7.92 8.55 -20.66
C TRP A 327 -9.02 7.62 -21.11
N GLU A 328 -8.66 6.60 -21.89
CA GLU A 328 -9.57 5.63 -22.47
C GLU A 328 -9.16 4.22 -22.03
N PHE A 329 -10.13 3.44 -21.55
CA PHE A 329 -9.93 2.08 -21.05
C PHE A 329 -10.78 1.12 -21.85
N TYR A 330 -10.20 -0.04 -22.18
CA TYR A 330 -10.76 -0.99 -23.12
C TYR A 330 -11.05 -2.32 -22.43
N SER A 331 -12.06 -3.05 -22.91
CA SER A 331 -12.42 -4.37 -22.40
C SER A 331 -11.44 -5.42 -22.92
N GLU A 332 -10.86 -6.21 -22.03
CA GLU A 332 -9.97 -7.30 -22.39
C GLU A 332 -10.64 -8.31 -23.34
N ASN A 333 -11.95 -8.53 -23.18
CA ASN A 333 -12.71 -9.57 -23.88
C ASN A 333 -13.03 -9.23 -25.34
N ASN A 334 -13.32 -7.97 -25.65
CA ASN A 334 -13.80 -7.57 -26.99
C ASN A 334 -13.05 -6.39 -27.61
N GLY A 335 -12.07 -5.81 -26.90
CA GLY A 335 -11.25 -4.69 -27.37
C GLY A 335 -11.99 -3.37 -27.53
N LYS A 336 -13.24 -3.27 -27.06
CA LYS A 336 -14.04 -2.05 -27.15
C LYS A 336 -13.90 -1.20 -25.88
N LYS A 337 -14.16 0.11 -25.99
CA LYS A 337 -14.08 1.05 -24.85
C LYS A 337 -15.07 0.65 -23.76
N SER A 338 -14.56 0.44 -22.54
CA SER A 338 -15.35 0.16 -21.35
C SER A 338 -15.70 1.44 -20.59
N TYR A 339 -14.73 2.35 -20.46
CA TYR A 339 -14.93 3.66 -19.86
C TYR A 339 -13.82 4.63 -20.24
N ALA A 340 -14.11 5.92 -20.19
CA ALA A 340 -13.16 6.97 -20.47
C ALA A 340 -13.52 8.22 -19.68
N GLY A 341 -12.53 9.05 -19.43
CA GLY A 341 -12.73 10.32 -18.78
C GLY A 341 -11.44 11.06 -18.52
N PHE A 342 -11.58 12.23 -17.91
CA PHE A 342 -10.46 13.14 -17.71
C PHE A 342 -9.75 12.89 -16.38
N TYR A 343 -8.42 12.93 -16.41
CA TYR A 343 -7.55 13.01 -15.25
C TYR A 343 -6.93 14.39 -15.14
N LYS A 344 -6.67 14.81 -13.89
CA LYS A 344 -5.81 15.94 -13.55
C LYS A 344 -4.90 15.51 -12.40
N ASP A 345 -3.59 15.51 -12.64
CA ASP A 345 -2.57 15.16 -11.65
C ASP A 345 -2.91 13.82 -10.95
N ASP A 346 -3.14 12.77 -11.77
CA ASP A 346 -3.52 11.41 -11.37
C ASP A 346 -4.90 11.21 -10.72
N LYS A 347 -5.68 12.29 -10.54
CA LYS A 347 -7.04 12.21 -10.00
C LYS A 347 -8.09 12.37 -11.09
N ARG A 348 -9.17 11.61 -11.04
CA ARG A 348 -10.30 11.77 -11.96
C ARG A 348 -10.89 13.16 -11.78
N ASN A 349 -10.96 13.93 -12.85
CA ASN A 349 -11.39 15.31 -12.82
C ASN A 349 -12.04 15.70 -14.15
N GLY A 350 -13.32 16.07 -14.14
CA GLY A 350 -14.13 16.31 -15.33
C GLY A 350 -15.04 15.12 -15.66
N GLU A 351 -15.49 15.08 -16.91
CA GLU A 351 -16.51 14.14 -17.38
C GLU A 351 -15.98 12.71 -17.54
N TRP A 352 -16.77 11.74 -17.10
CA TRP A 352 -16.51 10.32 -17.23
C TRP A 352 -17.71 9.60 -17.83
N THR A 353 -17.46 8.77 -18.83
CA THR A 353 -18.47 7.96 -19.52
C THR A 353 -18.10 6.49 -19.42
N PHE A 354 -19.10 5.65 -19.16
CA PHE A 354 -18.98 4.21 -19.06
C PHE A 354 -19.92 3.57 -20.07
N TRP A 355 -19.50 2.50 -20.71
CA TRP A 355 -20.26 1.82 -21.76
C TRP A 355 -20.52 0.35 -21.42
N TYR A 356 -21.64 -0.17 -21.91
CA TYR A 356 -21.91 -1.60 -21.98
C TYR A 356 -21.07 -2.28 -23.08
N PRO A 357 -20.96 -3.62 -23.08
CA PRO A 357 -20.29 -4.36 -24.17
C PRO A 357 -20.87 -4.11 -25.58
N ASN A 358 -22.13 -3.67 -25.67
CA ASN A 358 -22.80 -3.28 -26.91
C ASN A 358 -22.47 -1.84 -27.37
N GLN A 359 -21.58 -1.13 -26.67
CA GLN A 359 -21.19 0.28 -26.88
C GLN A 359 -22.25 1.34 -26.60
N GLN A 360 -23.39 0.98 -26.02
CA GLN A 360 -24.32 1.97 -25.48
C GLN A 360 -23.79 2.52 -24.15
N GLU A 361 -24.07 3.80 -23.89
CA GLU A 361 -23.71 4.45 -22.63
C GLU A 361 -24.46 3.77 -21.49
N TRP A 362 -23.74 3.41 -20.43
CA TRP A 362 -24.30 2.90 -19.20
C TRP A 362 -24.53 4.03 -18.19
N LYS A 363 -23.49 4.83 -17.96
CA LYS A 363 -23.57 5.97 -17.05
C LYS A 363 -22.54 7.02 -17.41
N LYS A 364 -22.87 8.25 -17.05
CA LYS A 364 -22.06 9.42 -17.36
C LYS A 364 -22.21 10.47 -16.27
N GLY A 365 -21.12 11.13 -15.90
CA GLY A 365 -21.14 12.25 -14.96
C GLY A 365 -19.76 12.79 -14.67
N ASN A 366 -19.67 13.81 -13.82
CA ASN A 366 -18.39 14.44 -13.51
C ASN A 366 -17.78 13.88 -12.22
N TYR A 367 -16.45 13.89 -12.20
CA TYR A 367 -15.64 13.75 -10.99
C TYR A 367 -14.93 15.07 -10.70
N LEU A 368 -14.76 15.39 -9.42
CA LEU A 368 -13.86 16.42 -8.92
C LEU A 368 -12.90 15.74 -7.94
N ASN A 369 -11.63 15.60 -8.33
CA ASN A 369 -10.60 14.95 -7.51
C ASN A 369 -11.03 13.58 -6.97
N ASP A 370 -11.36 12.65 -7.88
CA ASP A 370 -11.83 11.28 -7.61
C ASP A 370 -13.20 11.13 -6.95
N THR A 371 -13.85 12.24 -6.63
CA THR A 371 -15.15 12.28 -5.97
C THR A 371 -16.24 12.63 -6.99
N LYS A 372 -17.35 11.88 -7.04
CA LYS A 372 -18.47 12.22 -7.94
C LYS A 372 -19.01 13.62 -7.60
N ASP A 373 -19.23 14.42 -8.64
CA ASP A 373 -19.70 15.78 -8.51
C ASP A 373 -20.63 16.16 -9.67
N GLY A 374 -21.61 17.01 -9.41
CA GLY A 374 -22.58 17.47 -10.40
C GLY A 374 -23.49 16.35 -10.94
N LEU A 375 -24.04 16.58 -12.13
CA LEU A 375 -25.07 15.73 -12.72
C LEU A 375 -24.52 14.36 -13.14
N TRP A 376 -25.22 13.31 -12.73
CA TRP A 376 -25.01 11.94 -13.17
C TRP A 376 -26.27 11.41 -13.83
N SER A 377 -26.07 10.73 -14.96
CA SER A 377 -27.12 10.12 -15.78
C SER A 377 -26.80 8.64 -15.99
N TYR A 378 -27.84 7.81 -16.00
CA TYR A 378 -27.74 6.35 -16.13
C TYR A 378 -28.75 5.87 -17.18
N TRP A 379 -28.30 4.99 -18.06
CA TRP A 379 -29.10 4.43 -19.14
C TRP A 379 -29.09 2.90 -19.11
N ASN A 380 -30.16 2.30 -19.64
CA ASN A 380 -30.22 0.87 -19.90
C ASN A 380 -29.51 0.50 -21.22
N GLU A 381 -29.43 -0.80 -21.54
CA GLU A 381 -28.80 -1.30 -22.77
C GLU A 381 -29.50 -0.84 -24.06
N ALA A 382 -30.76 -0.41 -23.98
CA ALA A 382 -31.54 0.18 -25.07
C ALA A 382 -31.37 1.70 -25.19
N LYS A 383 -30.44 2.30 -24.43
CA LYS A 383 -30.14 3.74 -24.41
C LYS A 383 -31.28 4.62 -23.87
N GLN A 384 -32.19 4.05 -23.09
CA GLN A 384 -33.22 4.81 -22.38
C GLN A 384 -32.67 5.28 -21.03
N LEU A 385 -32.92 6.54 -20.68
CA LEU A 385 -32.52 7.12 -19.40
C LEU A 385 -33.37 6.49 -18.29
N ILE A 386 -32.73 5.87 -17.30
CA ILE A 386 -33.41 5.17 -16.19
C ILE A 386 -33.20 5.86 -14.85
N MET A 387 -32.18 6.71 -14.73
CA MET A 387 -31.93 7.47 -13.51
C MET A 387 -31.06 8.71 -13.77
N GLN A 388 -31.33 9.79 -13.06
CA GLN A 388 -30.56 11.01 -13.13
C GLN A 388 -30.64 11.81 -11.82
N GLY A 389 -29.53 12.41 -11.40
CA GLY A 389 -29.49 13.32 -10.26
C GLY A 389 -28.09 13.87 -10.01
N ASN A 390 -27.97 14.82 -9.08
CA ASN A 390 -26.68 15.43 -8.77
C ASN A 390 -25.97 14.72 -7.61
N PHE A 391 -24.64 14.71 -7.67
CA PHE A 391 -23.75 14.39 -6.56
C PHE A 391 -23.06 15.65 -6.06
N LYS A 392 -22.83 15.71 -4.75
CA LYS A 392 -21.98 16.71 -4.10
C LYS A 392 -21.14 16.02 -3.05
N ASN A 393 -19.82 16.20 -3.12
CA ASN A 393 -18.85 15.49 -2.27
C ASN A 393 -19.07 13.96 -2.27
N GLY A 394 -19.42 13.40 -3.43
CA GLY A 394 -19.57 11.95 -3.62
C GLY A 394 -20.87 11.37 -3.09
N LYS A 395 -21.81 12.19 -2.62
CA LYS A 395 -23.13 11.77 -2.14
C LYS A 395 -24.24 12.42 -2.96
N GLU A 396 -25.37 11.75 -3.09
CA GLU A 396 -26.58 12.26 -3.75
C GLU A 396 -27.03 13.57 -3.08
N ASP A 397 -27.29 14.60 -3.88
CA ASP A 397 -27.65 15.94 -3.41
C ASP A 397 -28.65 16.59 -4.37
N GLY A 398 -29.75 17.11 -3.84
CA GLY A 398 -30.85 17.70 -4.61
C GLY A 398 -31.80 16.66 -5.24
N GLU A 399 -32.47 17.08 -6.31
CA GLU A 399 -33.51 16.30 -6.99
C GLU A 399 -32.93 15.13 -7.79
N TRP A 400 -33.54 13.96 -7.63
CA TRP A 400 -33.26 12.72 -8.31
C TRP A 400 -34.52 12.21 -9.01
N LYS A 401 -34.35 11.72 -10.23
CA LYS A 401 -35.41 11.19 -11.09
C LYS A 401 -35.06 9.78 -11.52
N SER A 402 -36.04 8.90 -11.56
CA SER A 402 -35.93 7.55 -12.10
C SER A 402 -37.06 7.27 -13.09
N TRP A 403 -36.80 6.36 -14.02
CA TRP A 403 -37.74 5.90 -15.04
C TRP A 403 -37.73 4.38 -15.10
N TYR A 404 -38.84 3.79 -15.53
CA TYR A 404 -38.92 2.37 -15.88
C TYR A 404 -38.19 2.08 -17.20
N ASP A 405 -37.99 0.81 -17.51
CA ASP A 405 -37.31 0.37 -18.74
C ASP A 405 -38.03 0.79 -20.03
N ASP A 406 -39.34 1.05 -19.99
CA ASP A 406 -40.08 1.60 -21.14
C ASP A 406 -39.93 3.13 -21.29
N GLY A 407 -39.25 3.77 -20.34
CA GLY A 407 -39.06 5.23 -20.28
C GLY A 407 -40.18 5.98 -19.56
N SER A 408 -41.20 5.30 -19.03
CA SER A 408 -42.22 5.93 -18.19
C SER A 408 -41.63 6.39 -16.86
N LYS A 409 -42.15 7.50 -16.32
CA LYS A 409 -41.69 8.10 -15.06
C LYS A 409 -41.92 7.12 -13.91
N LYS A 410 -40.92 6.94 -13.05
CA LYS A 410 -40.98 6.01 -11.92
C LYS A 410 -40.99 6.73 -10.59
N ASP A 411 -39.93 7.47 -10.26
CA ASP A 411 -39.81 8.21 -9.01
C ASP A 411 -39.19 9.59 -9.22
N ILE A 412 -39.56 10.55 -8.37
CA ILE A 412 -38.85 11.80 -8.17
C ILE A 412 -38.74 12.08 -6.68
N GLY A 413 -37.57 12.53 -6.24
CA GLY A 413 -37.34 12.79 -4.84
C GLY A 413 -36.10 13.61 -4.61
N ASN A 414 -35.96 14.16 -3.41
CA ASN A 414 -34.79 14.94 -3.03
C ASN A 414 -33.88 14.15 -2.07
N PHE A 415 -32.57 14.33 -2.25
CA PHE A 415 -31.54 13.84 -1.34
C PHE A 415 -30.78 15.01 -0.73
N THR A 416 -30.42 14.88 0.55
CA THR A 416 -29.47 15.76 1.23
C THR A 416 -28.34 14.90 1.76
N LYS A 417 -27.12 15.08 1.23
CA LYS A 417 -25.92 14.33 1.65
C LYS A 417 -26.11 12.80 1.62
N GLY A 418 -26.76 12.29 0.58
CA GLY A 418 -27.00 10.85 0.38
C GLY A 418 -28.17 10.26 1.17
N ILE A 419 -28.99 11.11 1.80
CA ILE A 419 -30.15 10.69 2.60
C ILE A 419 -31.41 11.30 1.98
N MET A 420 -32.46 10.49 1.83
CA MET A 420 -33.77 10.96 1.31
C MET A 420 -34.29 12.09 2.22
N ASP A 421 -34.58 13.25 1.64
CA ASP A 421 -34.93 14.47 2.39
C ASP A 421 -35.76 15.41 1.52
N GLY A 422 -36.92 15.84 1.99
CA GLY A 422 -37.92 16.59 1.23
C GLY A 422 -39.00 15.72 0.60
N SER A 423 -39.70 16.27 -0.40
CA SER A 423 -40.83 15.62 -1.07
C SER A 423 -40.38 14.47 -1.97
N TRP A 424 -41.16 13.39 -1.96
CA TRP A 424 -40.98 12.19 -2.75
C TRP A 424 -42.31 11.78 -3.37
N GLU A 425 -42.27 11.43 -4.65
CA GLU A 425 -43.42 10.97 -5.42
C GLU A 425 -43.00 9.80 -6.32
N GLY A 426 -43.90 8.82 -6.48
CA GLY A 426 -43.73 7.68 -7.37
C GLY A 426 -44.96 7.44 -8.23
N TRP A 427 -44.76 6.81 -9.38
CA TRP A 427 -45.79 6.46 -10.36
C TRP A 427 -45.68 5.01 -10.74
N PHE A 428 -46.81 4.37 -11.01
CA PHE A 428 -46.85 3.08 -11.70
C PHE A 428 -46.44 3.23 -13.16
N VAL A 429 -46.10 2.10 -13.80
CA VAL A 429 -45.72 2.04 -15.23
C VAL A 429 -46.79 2.62 -16.18
N ASN A 430 -48.07 2.63 -15.78
CA ASN A 430 -49.16 3.23 -16.57
C ASN A 430 -49.27 4.76 -16.42
N GLY A 431 -48.40 5.38 -15.62
CA GLY A 431 -48.38 6.82 -15.33
C GLY A 431 -49.33 7.27 -14.21
N GLN A 432 -50.13 6.37 -13.63
CA GLN A 432 -50.91 6.68 -12.42
C GLN A 432 -49.97 6.85 -11.23
N GLN A 433 -50.33 7.75 -10.32
CA GLN A 433 -49.55 7.94 -9.10
C GLN A 433 -49.58 6.67 -8.25
N ASP A 434 -48.44 6.31 -7.66
CA ASP A 434 -48.30 5.16 -6.74
C ASP A 434 -48.24 5.67 -5.29
N TYR A 435 -47.38 6.66 -5.04
CA TYR A 435 -47.26 7.27 -3.72
C TYR A 435 -46.81 8.72 -3.77
N LYS A 436 -47.05 9.46 -2.67
CA LYS A 436 -46.36 10.71 -2.35
C LYS A 436 -46.27 10.92 -0.85
N GLY A 437 -45.23 11.63 -0.43
CA GLY A 437 -45.05 12.07 0.93
C GLY A 437 -43.72 12.79 1.11
N GLU A 438 -43.35 13.02 2.36
CA GLU A 438 -42.09 13.69 2.70
C GLU A 438 -41.19 12.77 3.52
N TYR A 439 -39.89 12.88 3.25
CA TYR A 439 -38.84 12.38 4.12
C TYR A 439 -38.16 13.56 4.82
N GLN A 440 -37.76 13.37 6.07
CA GLN A 440 -36.85 14.27 6.77
C GLN A 440 -35.73 13.43 7.38
N GLY A 441 -34.50 13.62 6.90
CA GLY A 441 -33.36 12.81 7.34
C GLY A 441 -33.54 11.30 7.14
N GLY A 442 -34.19 10.89 6.05
CA GLY A 442 -34.42 9.49 5.68
C GLY A 442 -35.63 8.84 6.36
N MET A 443 -36.37 9.59 7.17
CA MET A 443 -37.55 9.13 7.90
C MET A 443 -38.82 9.74 7.30
N LYS A 444 -39.87 8.94 7.12
CA LYS A 444 -41.20 9.44 6.71
C LYS A 444 -41.69 10.50 7.71
N SER A 445 -42.15 11.63 7.19
CA SER A 445 -42.73 12.75 7.93
C SER A 445 -43.96 13.25 7.20
N GLY A 446 -44.89 13.87 7.93
CA GLY A 446 -46.11 14.41 7.36
C GLY A 446 -47.06 13.33 6.84
N VAL A 447 -47.90 13.70 5.88
CA VAL A 447 -48.91 12.81 5.29
C VAL A 447 -48.28 12.02 4.14
N TRP A 448 -48.50 10.72 4.16
CA TRP A 448 -48.15 9.79 3.09
C TRP A 448 -49.42 9.25 2.47
N GLU A 449 -49.55 9.42 1.16
CA GLU A 449 -50.66 8.93 0.37
C GLU A 449 -50.16 7.86 -0.61
N HIS A 450 -50.98 6.82 -0.81
CA HIS A 450 -50.77 5.75 -1.76
C HIS A 450 -52.03 5.53 -2.60
N TRP A 451 -51.86 5.03 -3.82
CA TRP A 451 -52.95 4.77 -4.76
C TRP A 451 -52.82 3.38 -5.36
N TYR A 452 -53.95 2.83 -5.78
CA TYR A 452 -54.01 1.64 -6.62
C TYR A 452 -53.64 1.95 -8.07
N LEU A 453 -53.29 0.92 -8.83
CA LEU A 453 -52.95 1.01 -10.25
C LEU A 453 -54.07 1.66 -11.11
N ASN A 454 -55.32 1.57 -10.65
CA ASN A 454 -56.49 2.17 -11.31
C ASN A 454 -56.69 3.67 -10.97
N GLY A 455 -55.83 4.26 -10.14
CA GLY A 455 -55.89 5.66 -9.70
C GLY A 455 -56.79 5.94 -8.48
N GLN A 456 -57.45 4.92 -7.91
CA GLN A 456 -58.17 5.08 -6.65
C GLN A 456 -57.19 5.18 -5.48
N GLN A 457 -57.46 6.06 -4.53
CA GLN A 457 -56.64 6.19 -3.33
C GLN A 457 -56.68 4.87 -2.54
N GLU A 458 -55.54 4.37 -2.09
CA GLU A 458 -55.42 3.12 -1.32
C GLU A 458 -55.28 3.42 0.17
N LEU A 459 -54.42 4.38 0.52
CA LEU A 459 -54.00 4.62 1.89
C LEU A 459 -53.58 6.08 2.10
N MET A 460 -53.91 6.61 3.26
CA MET A 460 -53.40 7.86 3.80
C MET A 460 -52.99 7.65 5.26
N ASP A 461 -51.73 7.90 5.57
CA ASP A 461 -51.17 7.82 6.93
C ASP A 461 -50.44 9.12 7.28
N ALA A 462 -50.62 9.62 8.50
CA ALA A 462 -49.80 10.70 9.05
C ALA A 462 -48.63 10.16 9.89
N TYR A 463 -47.43 10.68 9.65
CA TYR A 463 -46.20 10.33 10.34
C TYR A 463 -45.58 11.55 11.03
N VAL A 464 -45.04 11.33 12.23
CA VAL A 464 -44.17 12.26 12.93
C VAL A 464 -42.85 11.58 13.26
N ILE A 465 -41.79 12.37 13.38
CA ILE A 465 -40.47 11.90 13.79
C ILE A 465 -40.31 12.14 15.29
N ILE A 466 -40.06 11.08 16.05
CA ILE A 466 -39.82 11.17 17.49
C ILE A 466 -38.49 10.54 17.88
N ALA A 467 -37.87 11.07 18.94
CA ALA A 467 -36.71 10.47 19.56
C ALA A 467 -37.15 9.31 20.47
N LYS A 468 -36.59 8.12 20.25
CA LYS A 468 -36.70 6.97 21.15
C LYS A 468 -35.33 6.63 21.75
N PRO A 469 -35.26 6.25 23.04
CA PRO A 469 -34.03 5.77 23.62
C PRO A 469 -33.66 4.40 23.02
N ASP A 470 -32.44 4.27 22.51
CA ASP A 470 -31.87 3.02 22.03
C ASP A 470 -30.68 2.61 22.90
N THR A 471 -30.67 1.35 23.32
CA THR A 471 -29.58 0.79 24.11
C THR A 471 -28.45 0.38 23.17
N SER A 472 -27.31 1.06 23.29
CA SER A 472 -26.12 0.78 22.50
C SER A 472 -24.94 0.36 23.39
N TYR A 473 -23.94 -0.25 22.79
CA TYR A 473 -22.76 -0.77 23.48
C TYR A 473 -21.49 -0.22 22.83
N LEU A 474 -20.56 0.30 23.63
CA LEU A 474 -19.21 0.68 23.21
C LEU A 474 -18.22 -0.38 23.68
N LYS A 475 -17.36 -0.84 22.77
CA LYS A 475 -16.27 -1.76 23.10
C LYS A 475 -15.00 -0.97 23.37
N ASP A 476 -14.40 -1.15 24.53
CA ASP A 476 -13.13 -0.51 24.87
C ASP A 476 -11.90 -1.28 24.32
N SER A 477 -10.71 -0.71 24.52
CA SER A 477 -9.43 -1.28 24.10
C SER A 477 -9.06 -2.59 24.81
N GLN A 478 -9.78 -2.97 25.86
CA GLN A 478 -9.62 -4.22 26.61
C GLN A 478 -10.69 -5.26 26.23
N ASN A 479 -11.46 -5.02 25.15
CA ASN A 479 -12.59 -5.82 24.70
C ASN A 479 -13.78 -5.87 25.67
N LYS A 480 -13.91 -4.92 26.61
CA LYS A 480 -15.06 -4.84 27.52
C LYS A 480 -16.13 -3.93 26.94
N TYR A 481 -17.39 -4.34 27.08
CA TYR A 481 -18.54 -3.58 26.58
C TYR A 481 -19.12 -2.67 27.68
N SER A 482 -19.33 -1.39 27.34
CA SER A 482 -20.04 -0.41 28.16
C SER A 482 -21.38 -0.07 27.51
N GLN A 483 -22.47 -0.25 28.25
CA GLN A 483 -23.82 0.09 27.80
C GLN A 483 -24.07 1.59 27.97
N PHE A 484 -24.72 2.22 27.00
CA PHE A 484 -25.21 3.59 27.08
C PHE A 484 -26.53 3.74 26.30
N ILE A 485 -27.29 4.79 26.61
CA ILE A 485 -28.52 5.13 25.90
C ILE A 485 -28.20 6.26 24.94
N LYS A 486 -28.54 6.07 23.67
CA LYS A 486 -28.52 7.14 22.66
C LYS A 486 -29.95 7.42 22.20
N GLU A 487 -30.20 8.65 21.76
CA GLU A 487 -31.45 8.98 21.08
C GLU A 487 -31.37 8.51 19.63
N VAL A 488 -32.35 7.74 19.19
CA VAL A 488 -32.58 7.43 17.77
C VAL A 488 -33.90 8.05 17.34
N PHE A 489 -33.89 8.67 16.18
CA PHE A 489 -35.11 9.20 15.58
C PHE A 489 -35.79 8.10 14.76
N VAL A 490 -37.11 7.99 14.89
CA VAL A 490 -37.91 7.03 14.13
C VAL A 490 -39.21 7.68 13.64
N SER A 491 -39.68 7.27 12.47
CA SER A 491 -41.02 7.59 12.00
C SER A 491 -42.07 6.79 12.76
N VAL A 492 -43.11 7.49 13.21
CA VAL A 492 -44.19 6.92 13.98
C VAL A 492 -45.51 7.43 13.42
N LYS A 493 -46.48 6.53 13.21
CA LYS A 493 -47.84 6.91 12.83
C LYS A 493 -48.47 7.70 13.97
N GLU A 494 -48.86 8.93 13.69
CA GLU A 494 -49.46 9.88 14.61
C GLU A 494 -50.41 10.78 13.84
N GLY A 495 -51.70 10.75 14.18
CA GLY A 495 -52.74 11.51 13.50
C GLY A 495 -53.61 10.65 12.58
N PRO A 496 -54.24 11.25 11.55
CA PRO A 496 -55.27 10.59 10.76
C PRO A 496 -54.78 9.37 9.98
N HIS A 497 -55.67 8.40 9.84
CA HIS A 497 -55.53 7.23 9.00
C HIS A 497 -56.80 7.00 8.18
N TYR A 498 -56.62 6.72 6.91
CA TYR A 498 -57.69 6.30 6.01
C TYR A 498 -57.17 5.25 5.06
N SER A 499 -57.94 4.19 4.83
CA SER A 499 -57.70 3.26 3.75
C SER A 499 -58.98 2.99 2.98
N TRP A 500 -58.83 2.64 1.70
CA TRP A 500 -59.95 2.37 0.80
C TRP A 500 -59.75 1.03 0.10
N TYR A 501 -60.84 0.45 -0.36
CA TYR A 501 -60.81 -0.68 -1.29
C TYR A 501 -60.51 -0.19 -2.71
N GLU A 502 -60.07 -1.10 -3.59
CA GLU A 502 -59.79 -0.79 -5.00
C GLU A 502 -61.01 -0.25 -5.77
N ASN A 503 -62.22 -0.48 -5.27
CA ASN A 503 -63.47 0.07 -5.81
C ASN A 503 -63.80 1.51 -5.31
N GLY A 504 -62.91 2.12 -4.52
CA GLY A 504 -63.04 3.48 -3.97
C GLY A 504 -63.89 3.60 -2.70
N GLN A 505 -64.50 2.51 -2.21
CA GLN A 505 -65.21 2.54 -0.93
C GLN A 505 -64.24 2.60 0.25
N PRO A 506 -64.55 3.32 1.34
CA PRO A 506 -63.71 3.31 2.53
C PRO A 506 -63.58 1.88 3.06
N LYS A 507 -62.42 1.54 3.61
CA LYS A 507 -62.10 0.25 4.20
C LYS A 507 -61.96 0.38 5.70
N ASP A 508 -61.18 1.36 6.14
CA ASP A 508 -61.11 1.79 7.53
C ASP A 508 -60.65 3.24 7.66
N GLU A 509 -61.08 3.88 8.75
CA GLU A 509 -60.67 5.23 9.11
C GLU A 509 -60.54 5.38 10.62
N GLY A 510 -59.62 6.22 11.06
CA GLY A 510 -59.38 6.51 12.46
C GLY A 510 -58.13 7.36 12.67
N SER A 511 -57.53 7.25 13.85
CA SER A 511 -56.27 7.91 14.16
C SER A 511 -55.29 6.99 14.85
N TYR A 512 -54.00 7.23 14.62
CA TYR A 512 -52.90 6.60 15.36
C TYR A 512 -52.31 7.56 16.37
N LYS A 513 -51.83 6.99 17.47
CA LYS A 513 -50.95 7.64 18.44
C LYS A 513 -49.84 6.68 18.83
N ASP A 514 -48.58 7.07 18.67
CA ASP A 514 -47.41 6.19 18.85
C ASP A 514 -47.55 4.79 18.18
N ASN A 515 -47.94 4.77 16.90
CA ASN A 515 -48.21 3.55 16.12
C ASN A 515 -49.37 2.66 16.62
N VAL A 516 -50.13 3.07 17.64
CA VAL A 516 -51.31 2.32 18.11
C VAL A 516 -52.59 3.05 17.76
N GLN A 517 -53.66 2.30 17.47
CA GLN A 517 -54.97 2.87 17.21
C GLN A 517 -55.44 3.68 18.42
N ASP A 518 -55.92 4.89 18.16
CA ASP A 518 -56.43 5.83 19.16
C ASP A 518 -57.71 6.49 18.63
N ASP A 519 -58.56 6.90 19.56
CA ASP A 519 -59.87 7.49 19.30
C ASP A 519 -60.81 6.54 18.51
N LYS A 520 -61.83 7.10 17.87
CA LYS A 520 -62.84 6.38 17.11
C LYS A 520 -62.26 5.81 15.81
N TRP A 521 -62.53 4.53 15.61
CA TRP A 521 -62.22 3.76 14.42
C TRP A 521 -63.48 3.19 13.80
N ILE A 522 -63.59 3.32 12.48
CA ILE A 522 -64.70 2.76 11.70
C ILE A 522 -64.10 1.87 10.62
N TYR A 523 -64.68 0.69 10.47
CA TYR A 523 -64.32 -0.31 9.46
C TYR A 523 -65.53 -0.55 8.60
N TYR A 524 -65.31 -0.83 7.33
CA TYR A 524 -66.35 -0.91 6.32
C TYR A 524 -66.25 -2.24 5.56
N TYR A 525 -67.38 -2.71 5.03
CA TYR A 525 -67.39 -3.73 3.98
C TYR A 525 -67.02 -3.09 2.64
N ASP A 526 -66.60 -3.90 1.67
CA ASP A 526 -66.37 -3.48 0.28
C ASP A 526 -67.61 -2.86 -0.41
N SER A 527 -68.80 -3.13 0.13
CA SER A 527 -70.06 -2.51 -0.26
C SER A 527 -70.26 -1.07 0.23
N GLY A 528 -69.37 -0.56 1.10
CA GLY A 528 -69.48 0.76 1.74
C GLY A 528 -70.31 0.78 3.03
N ASN A 529 -70.98 -0.32 3.39
CA ASN A 529 -71.69 -0.43 4.66
C ASN A 529 -70.69 -0.56 5.83
N LYS A 530 -70.97 0.08 6.97
CA LYS A 530 -70.17 -0.10 8.19
C LYS A 530 -70.12 -1.58 8.59
N MET A 531 -68.95 -2.04 9.01
CA MET A 531 -68.69 -3.37 9.55
C MET A 531 -68.54 -3.28 11.07
N TYR A 532 -67.66 -2.37 11.54
CA TYR A 532 -67.43 -2.10 12.96
C TYR A 532 -67.25 -0.61 13.22
N GLU A 533 -67.65 -0.15 14.39
CA GLU A 533 -67.37 1.18 14.94
C GLU A 533 -66.96 1.01 16.40
N GLN A 534 -65.79 1.48 16.77
CA GLN A 534 -65.23 1.30 18.11
C GLN A 534 -64.26 2.41 18.49
N THR A 535 -64.09 2.66 19.79
CA THR A 535 -63.09 3.61 20.29
C THR A 535 -61.90 2.85 20.89
N PHE A 536 -60.69 3.31 20.58
CA PHE A 536 -59.45 2.83 21.17
C PHE A 536 -58.83 3.90 22.05
N VAL A 537 -58.26 3.48 23.18
CA VAL A 537 -57.39 4.31 24.02
C VAL A 537 -56.09 3.55 24.23
N LYS A 538 -54.98 4.09 23.72
CA LYS A 538 -53.67 3.40 23.76
C LYS A 538 -53.71 1.99 23.14
N GLY A 539 -54.40 1.84 22.01
CA GLY A 539 -54.54 0.56 21.31
C GLY A 539 -55.47 -0.46 21.97
N LYS A 540 -56.25 -0.06 22.99
CA LYS A 540 -57.21 -0.95 23.66
C LYS A 540 -58.64 -0.48 23.45
N GLN A 541 -59.55 -1.38 23.12
CA GLN A 541 -60.99 -1.14 23.02
C GLN A 541 -61.51 -0.56 24.33
N GLU A 542 -62.18 0.57 24.23
CA GLU A 542 -62.78 1.31 25.34
C GLU A 542 -64.17 1.80 24.91
N GLY A 543 -65.18 1.54 25.76
CA GLY A 543 -66.56 1.93 25.49
C GLY A 543 -67.30 1.00 24.53
N LYS A 544 -68.21 1.58 23.75
CA LYS A 544 -69.15 0.84 22.90
C LYS A 544 -68.52 0.46 21.57
N VAL A 545 -68.59 -0.83 21.25
CA VAL A 545 -68.28 -1.43 19.95
C VAL A 545 -69.60 -1.81 19.28
N THR A 546 -69.84 -1.24 18.11
CA THR A 546 -71.03 -1.54 17.30
C THR A 546 -70.61 -2.32 16.06
N SER A 547 -71.31 -3.41 15.74
CA SER A 547 -71.09 -4.17 14.51
C SER A 547 -72.37 -4.32 13.71
N TRP A 548 -72.24 -4.41 12.39
CA TRP A 548 -73.34 -4.55 11.46
C TRP A 548 -73.10 -5.75 10.53
N TYR A 549 -74.18 -6.34 10.03
CA TYR A 549 -74.12 -7.28 8.92
C TYR A 549 -73.78 -6.53 7.62
N ALA A 550 -73.23 -7.24 6.62
CA ALA A 550 -72.93 -6.67 5.30
C ALA A 550 -74.12 -5.99 4.58
N ILE A 551 -75.35 -6.35 4.97
CA ILE A 551 -76.59 -5.74 4.47
C ILE A 551 -76.99 -4.44 5.20
N GLY A 552 -76.16 -3.96 6.14
CA GLY A 552 -76.37 -2.71 6.88
C GLY A 552 -77.22 -2.83 8.15
N THR A 553 -77.80 -3.99 8.45
CA THR A 553 -78.56 -4.19 9.70
C THR A 553 -77.63 -4.40 10.90
N LEU A 554 -78.01 -3.89 12.07
CA LEU A 554 -77.25 -4.04 13.30
C LEU A 554 -77.04 -5.52 13.63
N GLN A 555 -75.82 -5.91 13.98
CA GLN A 555 -75.45 -7.27 14.34
C GLN A 555 -75.18 -7.39 15.84
N SER A 556 -74.41 -6.47 16.41
CA SER A 556 -74.17 -6.45 17.86
C SER A 556 -73.79 -5.08 18.39
N GLU A 557 -74.09 -4.87 19.66
CA GLU A 557 -73.60 -3.75 20.46
C GLU A 557 -72.94 -4.32 21.71
N LYS A 558 -71.66 -4.05 21.89
CA LYS A 558 -70.83 -4.62 22.97
C LYS A 558 -70.11 -3.50 23.68
N ASN A 559 -69.96 -3.59 24.99
CA ASN A 559 -69.21 -2.60 25.76
C ASN A 559 -67.91 -3.22 26.28
N PHE A 560 -66.82 -2.45 26.25
CA PHE A 560 -65.49 -2.88 26.65
C PHE A 560 -64.82 -1.84 27.56
N LYS A 561 -63.92 -2.31 28.41
CA LYS A 561 -63.00 -1.47 29.19
C LYS A 561 -61.62 -2.09 29.17
N ASN A 562 -60.62 -1.42 28.61
CA ASN A 562 -59.27 -1.94 28.42
C ASN A 562 -59.24 -3.35 27.77
N ASN A 563 -59.90 -3.52 26.62
CA ASN A 563 -60.08 -4.81 25.91
C ASN A 563 -60.90 -5.88 26.64
N LYS A 564 -61.42 -5.62 27.84
CA LYS A 564 -62.24 -6.59 28.58
C LYS A 564 -63.73 -6.31 28.35
N PRO A 565 -64.56 -7.34 28.08
CA PRO A 565 -66.01 -7.22 28.11
C PRO A 565 -66.51 -6.55 29.39
N GLU A 566 -67.35 -5.53 29.26
CA GLU A 566 -67.89 -4.77 30.39
C GLU A 566 -69.35 -4.41 30.08
N GLY A 567 -70.25 -4.46 31.07
CA GLY A 567 -71.63 -4.05 30.90
C GLY A 567 -72.46 -4.95 29.97
N LYS A 568 -73.48 -4.37 29.35
CA LYS A 568 -74.45 -5.09 28.51
C LYS A 568 -73.91 -5.28 27.08
N TRP A 569 -74.03 -6.50 26.58
CA TRP A 569 -73.81 -6.88 25.19
C TRP A 569 -75.16 -7.34 24.60
N THR A 570 -75.53 -6.79 23.47
CA THR A 570 -76.78 -7.10 22.75
C THR A 570 -76.45 -7.65 21.37
N PHE A 571 -77.09 -8.74 20.98
CA PHE A 571 -76.96 -9.35 19.65
C PHE A 571 -78.29 -9.31 18.93
N TYR A 572 -78.25 -9.01 17.64
CA TYR A 572 -79.42 -8.83 16.80
C TYR A 572 -79.44 -9.86 15.68
N ALA A 573 -80.64 -10.20 15.21
CA ALA A 573 -80.83 -11.02 14.02
C ALA A 573 -80.48 -10.21 12.79
N LYS A 574 -80.24 -10.89 11.67
CA LYS A 574 -80.04 -10.23 10.37
C LYS A 574 -81.25 -9.38 9.94
N GLN A 575 -82.45 -9.72 10.42
CA GLN A 575 -83.66 -8.92 10.26
C GLN A 575 -83.64 -7.72 11.21
N ALA A 576 -83.94 -6.52 10.70
CA ALA A 576 -83.83 -5.28 11.43
C ALA A 576 -84.59 -5.30 12.78
N GLY A 577 -83.90 -4.92 13.85
CA GLY A 577 -84.48 -4.66 15.18
C GLY A 577 -84.77 -5.88 16.07
N LYS A 578 -84.64 -7.12 15.58
CA LYS A 578 -84.90 -8.31 16.41
C LYS A 578 -83.68 -8.67 17.27
N VAL A 579 -83.77 -8.52 18.58
CA VAL A 579 -82.75 -9.01 19.54
C VAL A 579 -82.80 -10.54 19.59
N VAL A 580 -81.62 -11.17 19.51
CA VAL A 580 -81.45 -12.64 19.56
C VAL A 580 -80.85 -13.09 20.88
N ASP A 581 -79.98 -12.27 21.47
CA ASP A 581 -79.34 -12.60 22.75
C ASP A 581 -78.89 -11.34 23.49
N GLU A 582 -78.85 -11.42 24.81
CA GLU A 582 -78.31 -10.39 25.70
C GLU A 582 -77.41 -11.01 26.76
N MET A 583 -76.19 -10.48 26.91
CA MET A 583 -75.22 -10.91 27.90
C MET A 583 -74.77 -9.72 28.75
N HIS A 584 -74.46 -9.97 30.02
CA HIS A 584 -73.93 -8.94 30.92
C HIS A 584 -72.54 -9.37 31.40
N PHE A 585 -71.60 -8.45 31.42
CA PHE A 585 -70.21 -8.69 31.80
C PHE A 585 -69.76 -7.70 32.87
N LYS A 586 -68.84 -8.15 33.74
CA LYS A 586 -68.11 -7.29 34.67
C LYS A 586 -66.66 -7.75 34.72
N ASN A 587 -65.72 -6.86 34.42
CA ASN A 587 -64.28 -7.15 34.38
C ASN A 587 -63.91 -8.34 33.48
N GLY A 588 -64.63 -8.52 32.37
CA GLY A 588 -64.41 -9.61 31.41
C GLY A 588 -65.09 -10.93 31.75
N VAL A 589 -65.80 -11.04 32.87
CA VAL A 589 -66.53 -12.25 33.26
C VAL A 589 -68.02 -12.07 33.01
N LYS A 590 -68.66 -13.06 32.37
CA LYS A 590 -70.12 -13.07 32.17
C LYS A 590 -70.83 -13.20 33.53
N VAL A 591 -71.75 -12.30 33.81
CA VAL A 591 -72.56 -12.28 35.04
C VAL A 591 -74.03 -12.54 34.68
N MET A 592 -74.76 -13.25 35.56
CA MET A 592 -76.21 -13.31 35.46
C MET A 592 -76.79 -11.97 35.93
N LYS A 593 -77.76 -11.46 35.18
CA LYS A 593 -78.38 -10.17 35.46
C LYS A 593 -79.31 -10.25 36.67
#